data_AF-A0A6J1LUE3-F1
#
_entry.id   AF-A0A6J1LUE3-F1
#
_cell.length_a   1.000
_cell.length_b   1.000
_cell.length_c   1.000
_cell.angle_alpha   90.00
_cell.angle_beta   90.00
_cell.angle_gamma   90.00
#
_symmetry.space_group_name_H-M   'P 1'
#
loop_
_entity.id
_entity.type
_entity.pdbx_description
1 polymer ?
#
loop_
_entity_poly.entity_id
_entity_poly.type
_entity_poly.pdbx_seq_one_letter_code
_entity_poly.pdbx_strand_id
1 'polypeptide(L)'
;MAVPPEDQRSDKKIVWPKMVWANVDYIIRICIVIYVADFLQRVFYVSKEYLLHSKYYSPEDRLATIIKRAYTYNNKTVYLALLVVFTGLTRFGSTHNLARLLPRGETLFLIPLYWILTYVQLSHSSLSYAHWIRDSHGLDYAAGMASNYFHGYLKLSLPERDNDGLQKRMQQYEDTHQVKFGMNCLLILIPDEMFVNRVIRSKWLEEAEPLQTQYINRAGVKRPFKHAVYRLNKKINGTTYYFAMEGATPMLTFFDSMNFQLSATWQMQEMKREIWLKFCKHLQDLLNNWPETRREVQLIIYNSHKPNGELHDVGEELIARVLAHIEKEKTN
;
A
#
# COMPACT_ATOMS: atom_id res chain seq x y z
N MET A 1 30.13 36.44 60.90
CA MET A 1 29.25 35.31 60.55
C MET A 1 27.92 35.87 60.13
N ALA A 2 27.61 35.83 58.82
CA ALA A 2 26.29 36.12 58.31
C ALA A 2 25.94 35.01 57.31
N VAL A 3 24.92 34.24 57.65
CA VAL A 3 24.37 33.15 56.85
C VAL A 3 23.71 33.75 55.60
N PRO A 4 23.96 33.26 54.38
CA PRO A 4 23.22 33.73 53.21
C PRO A 4 21.79 33.17 53.25
N PRO A 5 20.76 33.95 52.88
CA PRO A 5 19.40 33.44 52.85
C PRO A 5 19.23 32.49 51.66
N GLU A 6 18.97 31.24 52.02
CA GLU A 6 18.26 30.26 51.22
C GLU A 6 16.87 30.83 50.90
N ASP A 7 16.55 31.05 49.62
CA ASP A 7 15.25 30.74 48.97
C ASP A 7 14.99 31.60 47.72
N GLN A 8 15.61 31.23 46.59
CA GLN A 8 15.20 31.70 45.25
C GLN A 8 14.92 30.55 44.28
N ARG A 9 14.73 29.32 44.78
CA ARG A 9 14.52 28.14 43.92
C ARG A 9 13.05 27.69 43.82
N SER A 10 12.15 28.25 44.62
CA SER A 10 10.75 27.81 44.71
C SER A 10 9.79 28.49 43.69
N ASP A 11 10.05 29.73 43.27
CA ASP A 11 9.05 30.52 42.52
C ASP A 11 8.89 30.16 41.03
N LYS A 12 9.88 29.51 40.40
CA LYS A 12 9.80 29.19 38.96
C LYS A 12 8.77 28.09 38.61
N LYS A 13 8.35 27.27 39.58
CA LYS A 13 7.41 26.16 39.32
C LYS A 13 5.93 26.58 39.34
N ILE A 14 5.57 27.71 39.96
CA ILE A 14 4.17 28.14 40.19
C ILE A 14 3.67 29.11 39.10
N VAL A 15 4.58 29.77 38.36
CA VAL A 15 4.22 30.76 37.33
C VAL A 15 3.66 30.10 36.07
N TRP A 16 4.19 28.94 35.67
CA TRP A 16 3.76 28.22 34.48
C TRP A 16 2.27 27.80 34.48
N PRO A 17 1.73 27.16 35.54
CA PRO A 17 0.31 26.81 35.56
C PRO A 17 -0.59 28.06 35.53
N LYS A 18 -0.26 29.14 36.25
CA LYS A 18 -1.06 30.37 36.21
C LYS A 18 -1.11 31.01 34.81
N MET A 19 0.01 31.02 34.09
CA MET A 19 0.09 31.57 32.73
C MET A 19 -0.69 30.72 31.71
N VAL A 20 -0.65 29.39 31.85
CA VAL A 20 -1.44 28.47 31.01
C VAL A 20 -2.94 28.68 31.28
N TRP A 21 -3.35 28.73 32.55
CA TRP A 21 -4.74 28.92 32.96
C TRP A 21 -5.35 30.24 32.46
N ALA A 22 -4.54 31.28 32.27
CA ALA A 22 -4.96 32.58 31.74
C ALA A 22 -5.23 32.57 30.21
N ASN A 23 -4.59 31.68 29.45
CA ASN A 23 -4.69 31.64 27.98
C ASN A 23 -5.65 30.55 27.46
N VAL A 24 -6.19 29.70 28.33
CA VAL A 24 -7.10 28.60 27.93
C VAL A 24 -8.32 29.11 27.17
N ASP A 25 -8.95 30.19 27.63
CA ASP A 25 -10.13 30.76 26.97
C ASP A 25 -9.80 31.19 25.52
N TYR A 26 -8.60 31.71 25.28
CA TYR A 26 -8.14 32.11 23.96
C TYR A 26 -7.85 30.91 23.06
N ILE A 27 -7.20 29.86 23.59
CA ILE A 27 -6.94 28.62 22.87
C ILE A 27 -8.26 27.94 22.45
N ILE A 28 -9.22 27.83 23.38
CA ILE A 28 -10.54 27.26 23.09
C ILE A 28 -11.24 28.04 21.96
N ARG A 29 -11.19 29.37 21.99
CA ARG A 29 -11.76 30.20 20.91
C ARG A 29 -11.10 29.94 19.56
N ILE A 30 -9.77 29.89 19.51
CA ILE A 30 -9.06 29.58 18.25
C ILE A 30 -9.49 28.20 17.73
N CYS A 31 -9.53 27.19 18.59
CA CYS A 31 -9.99 25.86 18.21
C CYS A 31 -11.43 25.88 17.67
N ILE A 32 -12.35 26.57 18.34
CA ILE A 32 -13.74 26.73 17.87
C ILE A 32 -13.75 27.38 16.49
N VAL A 33 -12.99 28.47 16.28
CA VAL A 33 -12.92 29.14 14.98
C VAL A 33 -12.40 28.22 13.89
N ILE A 34 -11.36 27.41 14.16
CA ILE A 34 -10.83 26.43 13.19
C ILE A 34 -11.91 25.40 12.82
N TYR A 35 -12.66 24.87 13.79
CA TYR A 35 -13.75 23.94 13.52
C TYR A 35 -14.91 24.59 12.74
N VAL A 36 -15.26 25.84 13.04
CA VAL A 36 -16.26 26.60 12.27
C VAL A 36 -15.77 26.84 10.84
N ALA A 37 -14.48 27.17 10.65
CA ALA A 37 -13.89 27.37 9.34
C ALA A 37 -13.93 26.09 8.49
N ASP A 38 -13.51 24.95 9.05
CA ASP A 38 -13.57 23.63 8.40
C ASP A 38 -15.02 23.22 8.08
N PHE A 39 -15.96 23.45 9.01
CA PHE A 39 -17.39 23.17 8.80
C PHE A 39 -17.93 23.96 7.60
N LEU A 40 -17.69 25.27 7.54
CA LEU A 40 -18.13 26.14 6.44
C LEU A 40 -17.49 25.73 5.11
N GLN A 41 -16.20 25.34 5.12
CA GLN A 41 -15.51 24.84 3.94
C GLN A 41 -16.15 23.53 3.42
N ARG A 42 -16.56 22.63 4.31
CA ARG A 42 -17.27 21.40 3.94
C ARG A 42 -18.67 21.68 3.40
N VAL A 43 -19.41 22.65 3.94
CA VAL A 43 -20.68 23.10 3.34
C VAL A 43 -20.44 23.56 1.90
N PHE A 44 -19.39 24.35 1.67
CA PHE A 44 -19.03 24.78 0.32
C PHE A 44 -18.69 23.58 -0.60
N TYR A 45 -17.93 22.59 -0.11
CA TYR A 45 -17.64 21.38 -0.88
C TYR A 45 -18.88 20.54 -1.18
N VAL A 46 -19.83 20.41 -0.25
CA VAL A 46 -21.11 19.74 -0.49
C VAL A 46 -21.86 20.44 -1.62
N SER A 47 -21.98 21.77 -1.57
CA SER A 47 -22.65 22.56 -2.61
C SER A 47 -21.95 22.41 -3.96
N LYS A 48 -20.62 22.54 -3.99
CA LYS A 48 -19.82 22.39 -5.21
C LYS A 48 -19.97 20.99 -5.81
N GLU A 49 -19.87 19.95 -4.99
CA GLU A 49 -20.00 18.56 -5.41
C GLU A 49 -21.40 18.26 -5.96
N TYR A 50 -22.44 18.76 -5.29
CA TYR A 50 -23.81 18.60 -5.74
C TYR A 50 -24.08 19.30 -7.07
N LEU A 51 -23.55 20.51 -7.27
CA LEU A 51 -23.78 21.29 -8.49
C LEU A 51 -22.97 20.78 -9.68
N LEU A 52 -21.70 20.40 -9.48
CA LEU A 52 -20.77 20.08 -10.58
C LEU A 52 -20.59 18.58 -10.82
N HIS A 53 -20.75 17.76 -9.78
CA HIS A 53 -20.34 16.35 -9.76
C HIS A 53 -21.49 15.40 -9.40
N SER A 54 -22.74 15.88 -9.41
CA SER A 54 -23.94 15.06 -9.14
C SER A 54 -24.04 13.79 -9.99
N LYS A 55 -23.49 13.80 -11.21
CA LYS A 55 -23.48 12.65 -12.12
C LYS A 55 -22.70 11.43 -11.60
N TYR A 56 -21.77 11.61 -10.66
CA TYR A 56 -21.00 10.51 -10.07
C TYR A 56 -21.73 9.78 -8.93
N TYR A 57 -22.96 10.20 -8.62
CA TYR A 57 -23.77 9.65 -7.54
C TYR A 57 -25.08 9.10 -8.08
N SER A 58 -25.48 7.94 -7.57
CA SER A 58 -26.81 7.38 -7.81
C SER A 58 -27.89 8.41 -7.44
N PRO A 59 -28.96 8.58 -8.25
CA PRO A 59 -29.98 9.58 -7.99
C PRO A 59 -30.68 9.43 -6.63
N GLU A 60 -30.88 8.18 -6.18
CA GLU A 60 -31.66 7.85 -4.97
C GLU A 60 -31.06 8.42 -3.69
N ASP A 61 -29.74 8.27 -3.49
CA ASP A 61 -29.04 8.65 -2.24
C ASP A 61 -28.00 9.75 -2.43
N ARG A 62 -28.12 10.54 -3.50
CA ARG A 62 -27.08 11.51 -3.91
C ARG A 62 -26.68 12.46 -2.78
N LEU A 63 -27.66 13.21 -2.25
CA LEU A 63 -27.38 14.24 -1.26
C LEU A 63 -26.86 13.63 0.05
N ALA A 64 -27.50 12.55 0.51
CA ALA A 64 -27.09 11.85 1.72
C ALA A 64 -25.65 11.33 1.62
N THR A 65 -25.27 10.76 0.47
CA THR A 65 -23.91 10.26 0.22
C THR A 65 -22.88 11.39 0.19
N ILE A 66 -23.19 12.51 -0.48
CA ILE A 66 -22.30 13.68 -0.54
C ILE A 66 -22.08 14.25 0.87
N ILE A 67 -23.15 14.48 1.63
CA ILE A 67 -23.06 15.00 3.00
C ILE A 67 -22.27 14.02 3.88
N LYS A 68 -22.57 12.72 3.82
CA LYS A 68 -21.84 11.70 4.59
C LYS A 68 -20.34 11.74 4.31
N ARG A 69 -19.94 11.79 3.03
CA ARG A 69 -18.53 11.87 2.64
C ARG A 69 -17.88 13.17 3.10
N ALA A 70 -18.58 14.29 2.96
CA ALA A 70 -18.08 15.60 3.35
C ALA A 70 -17.86 15.73 4.86
N TYR A 71 -18.68 15.09 5.69
CA TYR A 71 -18.60 15.19 7.16
C TYR A 71 -18.01 13.95 7.85
N THR A 72 -17.30 13.10 7.09
CA THR A 72 -16.50 12.03 7.71
C THR A 72 -15.21 12.62 8.28
N TYR A 73 -15.06 12.57 9.61
CA TYR A 73 -13.85 12.96 10.32
C TYR A 73 -13.03 11.74 10.72
N ASN A 74 -11.71 11.89 10.75
CA ASN A 74 -10.85 10.87 11.33
C ASN A 74 -10.99 10.86 12.87
N ASN A 75 -10.65 9.73 13.50
CA ASN A 75 -10.78 9.57 14.95
C ASN A 75 -9.98 10.63 15.73
N LYS A 76 -8.81 11.05 15.23
CA LYS A 76 -7.96 12.06 15.89
C LYS A 76 -8.66 13.42 15.97
N THR A 77 -9.33 13.85 14.90
CA THR A 77 -10.09 15.10 14.85
C THR A 77 -11.31 15.04 15.76
N VAL A 78 -11.98 13.88 15.85
CA VAL A 78 -13.11 13.68 16.78
C VAL A 78 -12.64 13.77 18.23
N TYR A 79 -11.55 13.11 18.60
CA TYR A 79 -11.00 13.20 19.96
C TYR A 79 -10.58 14.62 20.33
N LEU A 80 -9.96 15.36 19.40
CA LEU A 80 -9.63 16.77 19.60
C LEU A 80 -10.90 17.62 19.80
N ALA A 81 -11.96 17.38 19.03
CA ALA A 81 -13.21 18.12 19.16
C ALA A 81 -13.86 17.87 20.53
N LEU A 82 -13.90 16.61 20.97
CA LEU A 82 -14.40 16.24 22.29
C LEU A 82 -13.59 16.88 23.41
N LEU A 83 -12.26 16.93 23.29
CA LEU A 83 -11.38 17.61 24.24
C LEU A 83 -11.69 19.11 24.33
N VAL A 84 -11.89 19.79 23.18
CA VAL A 84 -12.26 21.21 23.12
C VAL A 84 -13.64 21.44 23.76
N VAL A 85 -14.62 20.57 23.49
CA VAL A 85 -15.96 20.65 24.12
C VAL A 85 -15.87 20.44 25.63
N PHE A 86 -15.15 19.42 26.09
CA PHE A 86 -15.02 19.12 27.52
C PHE A 86 -14.30 20.25 28.27
N THR A 87 -13.21 20.77 27.70
CA THR A 87 -12.49 21.92 28.28
C THR A 87 -13.35 23.19 28.26
N GLY A 88 -14.14 23.41 27.20
CA GLY A 88 -15.13 24.48 27.14
C GLY A 88 -16.20 24.37 28.23
N LEU A 89 -16.81 23.19 28.40
CA LEU A 89 -17.84 22.96 29.42
C LEU A 89 -17.32 23.09 30.84
N THR A 90 -16.14 22.55 31.14
CA THR A 90 -15.50 22.71 32.46
C THR A 90 -15.20 24.17 32.76
N ARG A 91 -14.69 24.93 31.78
CA ARG A 91 -14.46 26.37 31.93
C ARG A 91 -15.74 27.17 32.07
N PHE A 92 -16.79 26.83 31.34
CA PHE A 92 -18.11 27.43 31.52
C PHE A 92 -18.66 27.15 32.92
N GLY A 93 -18.52 25.93 33.43
CA GLY A 93 -18.95 25.57 34.79
C GLY A 93 -18.23 26.35 35.89
N SER A 94 -16.94 26.67 35.70
CA SER A 94 -16.17 27.46 36.69
C SER A 94 -16.38 28.98 36.59
N THR A 95 -16.66 29.51 35.40
CA THR A 95 -16.72 30.97 35.16
C THR A 95 -18.13 31.50 34.96
N HIS A 96 -19.10 30.62 34.70
CA HIS A 96 -20.49 30.93 34.34
C HIS A 96 -20.64 31.95 33.20
N ASN A 97 -19.62 32.12 32.35
CA ASN A 97 -19.61 33.15 31.32
C ASN A 97 -19.31 32.55 29.95
N LEU A 98 -20.37 32.24 29.19
CA LEU A 98 -20.26 31.66 27.86
C LEU A 98 -19.62 32.63 26.85
N ALA A 99 -19.85 33.94 27.01
CA ALA A 99 -19.28 34.96 26.13
C ALA A 99 -17.75 35.01 26.19
N ARG A 100 -17.13 34.41 27.22
CA ARG A 100 -15.67 34.22 27.30
C ARG A 100 -15.15 33.08 26.42
N LEU A 101 -15.99 32.17 25.96
CA LEU A 101 -15.59 31.04 25.12
C LEU A 101 -15.96 31.24 23.65
N LEU A 102 -16.93 32.12 23.37
CA LEU A 102 -17.35 32.42 22.01
C LEU A 102 -16.29 33.23 21.26
N PRO A 103 -16.12 32.98 19.93
CA PRO A 103 -15.25 33.78 19.09
C PRO A 103 -15.63 35.27 19.13
N ARG A 104 -14.62 36.14 19.16
CA ARG A 104 -14.78 37.59 18.96
C ARG A 104 -14.47 37.94 17.50
N GLY A 105 -14.89 39.13 17.06
CA GLY A 105 -14.66 39.60 15.68
C GLY A 105 -13.21 39.42 15.21
N GLU A 106 -12.23 39.75 16.05
CA GLU A 106 -10.80 39.57 15.76
C GLU A 106 -10.43 38.12 15.41
N THR A 107 -10.93 37.15 16.17
CA THR A 107 -10.65 35.73 15.92
C THR A 107 -11.35 35.21 14.66
N LEU A 108 -12.47 35.81 14.24
CA LEU A 108 -13.17 35.39 13.01
C LEU A 108 -12.36 35.69 11.74
N PHE A 109 -11.44 36.66 11.77
CA PHE A 109 -10.51 36.91 10.66
C PHE A 109 -9.54 35.74 10.40
N LEU A 110 -9.43 34.77 11.32
CA LEU A 110 -8.66 33.55 11.09
C LEU A 110 -9.35 32.58 10.13
N ILE A 111 -10.64 32.73 9.86
CA ILE A 111 -11.39 31.80 8.98
C ILE A 111 -10.86 31.87 7.53
N PRO A 112 -10.78 33.05 6.87
CA PRO A 112 -10.16 33.13 5.54
C PRO A 112 -8.71 32.66 5.52
N LEU A 113 -7.95 32.95 6.57
CA LEU A 113 -6.55 32.51 6.68
C LEU A 113 -6.45 30.98 6.71
N TYR A 114 -7.31 30.31 7.48
CA TYR A 114 -7.38 28.85 7.52
C TYR A 114 -7.67 28.26 6.14
N TRP A 115 -8.62 28.85 5.38
CA TRP A 115 -8.91 28.41 4.02
C TRP A 115 -7.73 28.59 3.06
N ILE A 116 -7.02 29.72 3.15
CA ILE A 116 -5.81 29.96 2.35
C ILE A 116 -4.75 28.90 2.65
N LEU A 117 -4.46 28.63 3.92
CA LEU A 117 -3.47 27.64 4.34
C LEU A 117 -3.85 26.23 3.87
N THR A 118 -5.15 25.89 3.93
CA THR A 118 -5.67 24.61 3.45
C THR A 118 -5.60 24.51 1.93
N TYR A 119 -5.91 25.60 1.22
CA TYR A 119 -5.86 25.66 -0.24
C TYR A 119 -4.44 25.51 -0.79
N VAL A 120 -3.47 26.17 -0.15
CA VAL A 120 -2.04 26.07 -0.52
C VAL A 120 -1.45 24.69 -0.18
N GLN A 121 -2.16 23.87 0.61
CA GLN A 121 -1.73 22.55 1.04
C GLN A 121 -0.35 22.57 1.72
N LEU A 122 -0.14 23.50 2.65
CA LEU A 122 1.16 23.69 3.31
C LEU A 122 1.73 22.41 3.97
N SER A 123 0.85 21.49 4.38
CA SER A 123 1.24 20.20 4.98
C SER A 123 1.61 19.12 3.97
N HIS A 124 1.40 19.36 2.67
CA HIS A 124 1.69 18.38 1.63
C HIS A 124 3.20 18.23 1.43
N SER A 125 3.63 16.98 1.26
CA SER A 125 5.00 16.61 0.93
C SER A 125 5.00 15.28 0.18
N SER A 126 6.06 14.96 -0.58
CA SER A 126 6.16 13.64 -1.21
C SER A 126 6.17 12.50 -0.19
N LEU A 127 6.65 12.75 1.03
CA LEU A 127 6.55 11.82 2.15
C LEU A 127 5.10 11.49 2.52
N SER A 128 4.17 12.43 2.36
CA SER A 128 2.74 12.16 2.59
C SER A 128 2.17 11.15 1.58
N TYR A 129 2.61 11.18 0.32
CA TYR A 129 2.26 10.15 -0.67
C TYR A 129 2.84 8.79 -0.30
N ALA A 130 4.11 8.75 0.11
CA ALA A 130 4.73 7.49 0.54
C ALA A 130 3.99 6.86 1.73
N HIS A 131 3.60 7.66 2.73
CA HIS A 131 2.79 7.17 3.85
C HIS A 131 1.42 6.66 3.40
N TRP A 132 0.73 7.41 2.52
CA TRP A 132 -0.54 6.98 1.97
C TRP A 132 -0.42 5.63 1.24
N ILE A 133 0.55 5.47 0.33
CA ILE A 133 0.78 4.20 -0.39
C ILE A 133 1.08 3.02 0.56
N ARG A 134 1.83 3.27 1.65
CA ARG A 134 2.16 2.25 2.64
C ARG A 134 0.94 1.80 3.45
N ASP A 135 -0.03 2.69 3.67
CA ASP A 135 -1.25 2.40 4.41
C ASP A 135 -2.12 1.35 3.71
N SER A 136 -2.98 0.68 4.48
CA SER A 136 -3.78 -0.45 3.99
C SER A 136 -5.20 -0.01 3.64
N HIS A 137 -5.32 0.89 2.67
CA HIS A 137 -6.62 1.39 2.20
C HIS A 137 -7.10 0.73 0.89
N GLY A 138 -6.22 0.05 0.16
CA GLY A 138 -6.57 -0.74 -1.04
C GLY A 138 -6.97 0.10 -2.27
N LEU A 139 -6.77 1.41 -2.20
CA LEU A 139 -7.05 2.36 -3.29
C LEU A 139 -5.78 2.78 -4.03
N ASP A 140 -4.62 2.34 -3.57
CA ASP A 140 -3.34 2.62 -4.20
C ASP A 140 -3.12 1.70 -5.40
N TYR A 141 -2.29 2.18 -6.33
CA TYR A 141 -1.99 1.49 -7.57
C TYR A 141 -1.37 0.10 -7.33
N ALA A 142 -0.53 -0.05 -6.30
CA ALA A 142 0.17 -1.29 -5.99
C ALA A 142 -0.78 -2.38 -5.45
N ALA A 143 -1.61 -2.04 -4.46
CA ALA A 143 -2.61 -2.97 -3.90
C ALA A 143 -3.64 -3.38 -4.96
N GLY A 144 -4.06 -2.45 -5.82
CA GLY A 144 -4.94 -2.73 -6.95
C GLY A 144 -4.33 -3.75 -7.92
N MET A 145 -3.08 -3.56 -8.34
CA MET A 145 -2.37 -4.50 -9.22
C MET A 145 -2.18 -5.88 -8.59
N ALA A 146 -1.71 -5.94 -7.35
CA ALA A 146 -1.49 -7.20 -6.65
C ALA A 146 -2.81 -7.98 -6.48
N SER A 147 -3.89 -7.29 -6.11
CA SER A 147 -5.21 -7.89 -5.95
C SER A 147 -5.78 -8.38 -7.29
N ASN A 148 -5.60 -7.61 -8.37
CA ASN A 148 -6.03 -8.02 -9.70
C ASN A 148 -5.24 -9.25 -10.18
N TYR A 149 -3.93 -9.27 -10.03
CA TYR A 149 -3.12 -10.43 -10.42
C TYR A 149 -3.48 -11.68 -9.61
N PHE A 150 -3.69 -11.52 -8.31
CA PHE A 150 -4.09 -12.63 -7.45
C PHE A 150 -5.47 -13.17 -7.82
N HIS A 151 -6.52 -12.35 -7.84
CA HIS A 151 -7.90 -12.80 -8.11
C HIS A 151 -8.20 -13.04 -9.60
N GLY A 152 -7.47 -12.36 -10.47
CA GLY A 152 -7.59 -12.43 -11.91
C GLY A 152 -6.91 -13.66 -12.50
N TYR A 153 -5.80 -14.08 -11.90
CA TYR A 153 -4.90 -15.07 -12.45
C TYR A 153 -4.53 -16.18 -11.44
N LEU A 154 -3.73 -15.88 -10.41
CA LEU A 154 -3.13 -16.90 -9.54
C LEU A 154 -4.16 -17.77 -8.81
N LYS A 155 -5.20 -17.16 -8.22
CA LYS A 155 -6.30 -17.88 -7.55
C LYS A 155 -7.07 -18.82 -8.50
N LEU A 156 -6.94 -18.62 -9.81
CA LEU A 156 -7.63 -19.44 -10.78
C LEU A 156 -6.75 -20.52 -11.37
N SER A 157 -5.50 -20.18 -11.71
CA SER A 157 -4.61 -21.08 -12.45
C SER A 157 -3.90 -22.11 -11.58
N LEU A 158 -3.83 -21.89 -10.27
CA LEU A 158 -2.98 -22.70 -9.39
C LEU A 158 -3.75 -23.79 -8.63
N PRO A 159 -4.87 -23.47 -7.93
CA PRO A 159 -5.57 -24.45 -7.11
C PRO A 159 -6.09 -25.64 -7.92
N GLU A 160 -6.14 -26.80 -7.28
CA GLU A 160 -6.76 -27.98 -7.87
C GLU A 160 -8.29 -27.81 -7.96
N ARG A 161 -8.82 -27.97 -9.18
CA ARG A 161 -10.24 -27.96 -9.50
C ARG A 161 -10.52 -28.98 -10.58
N ASP A 162 -11.54 -29.80 -10.40
CA ASP A 162 -11.94 -30.80 -11.39
C ASP A 162 -10.78 -31.68 -11.87
N ASN A 163 -9.93 -32.12 -10.93
CA ASN A 163 -8.73 -32.92 -11.22
C ASN A 163 -7.71 -32.20 -12.14
N ASP A 164 -7.64 -30.87 -12.09
CA ASP A 164 -6.65 -30.04 -12.79
C ASP A 164 -6.14 -28.94 -11.84
N GLY A 165 -4.83 -28.85 -11.67
CA GLY A 165 -4.15 -27.92 -10.74
C GLY A 165 -2.67 -27.81 -11.09
N LEU A 166 -1.96 -26.84 -10.52
CA LEU A 166 -0.54 -26.64 -10.82
C LEU A 166 0.28 -27.92 -10.52
N GLN A 167 0.17 -28.46 -9.31
CA GLN A 167 0.94 -29.63 -8.87
C GLN A 167 0.73 -30.82 -9.80
N LYS A 168 -0.52 -31.09 -10.18
CA LYS A 168 -0.86 -32.20 -11.08
C LYS A 168 -0.28 -32.00 -12.48
N ARG A 169 -0.35 -30.78 -13.01
CA ARG A 169 0.24 -30.45 -14.32
C ARG A 169 1.77 -30.57 -14.29
N MET A 170 2.41 -30.21 -13.17
CA MET A 170 3.84 -30.41 -12.98
C MET A 170 4.19 -31.90 -12.91
N GLN A 171 3.45 -32.70 -12.14
CA GLN A 171 3.65 -34.15 -12.05
C GLN A 171 3.49 -34.83 -13.41
N GLN A 172 2.43 -34.51 -14.15
CA GLN A 172 2.24 -35.02 -15.52
C GLN A 172 3.38 -34.63 -16.46
N TYR A 173 3.92 -33.41 -16.29
CA TYR A 173 5.06 -32.95 -17.07
C TYR A 173 6.33 -33.74 -16.75
N GLU A 174 6.60 -34.02 -15.46
CA GLU A 174 7.70 -34.88 -15.01
C GLU A 174 7.58 -36.29 -15.58
N ASP A 175 6.41 -36.90 -15.48
CA ASP A 175 6.14 -38.26 -15.97
C ASP A 175 6.30 -38.35 -17.50
N THR A 176 5.80 -37.35 -18.23
CA THR A 176 5.83 -37.34 -19.70
C THR A 176 7.24 -37.11 -20.24
N HIS A 177 7.99 -36.18 -19.63
CA HIS A 177 9.32 -35.79 -20.13
C HIS A 177 10.46 -36.51 -19.41
N GLN A 178 10.18 -37.30 -18.37
CA GLN A 178 11.17 -37.95 -17.52
C GLN A 178 12.15 -36.94 -16.91
N VAL A 179 11.61 -35.85 -16.37
CA VAL A 179 12.36 -34.73 -15.78
C VAL A 179 11.99 -34.52 -14.31
N LYS A 180 12.74 -33.65 -13.62
CA LYS A 180 12.46 -33.28 -12.23
C LYS A 180 12.37 -31.76 -12.06
N PHE A 181 11.34 -31.28 -11.39
CA PHE A 181 11.25 -29.89 -10.97
C PHE A 181 12.17 -29.65 -9.76
N GLY A 182 12.88 -28.53 -9.78
CA GLY A 182 13.70 -28.10 -8.65
C GLY A 182 12.87 -27.55 -7.49
N MET A 183 11.65 -27.12 -7.77
CA MET A 183 10.68 -26.58 -6.83
C MET A 183 9.28 -26.97 -7.29
N ASN A 184 8.47 -27.52 -6.39
CA ASN A 184 7.08 -27.91 -6.67
C ASN A 184 6.12 -26.72 -6.49
N CYS A 185 6.41 -25.59 -7.13
CA CYS A 185 5.57 -24.38 -7.08
C CYS A 185 5.89 -23.45 -8.25
N LEU A 186 5.02 -22.48 -8.52
CA LEU A 186 5.26 -21.42 -9.49
C LEU A 186 6.20 -20.37 -8.90
N LEU A 187 7.31 -20.09 -9.59
CA LEU A 187 8.25 -19.04 -9.22
C LEU A 187 7.89 -17.74 -9.94
N ILE A 188 7.60 -16.69 -9.18
CA ILE A 188 7.26 -15.37 -9.73
C ILE A 188 8.42 -14.40 -9.52
N LEU A 189 9.04 -13.96 -10.61
CA LEU A 189 10.16 -13.02 -10.61
C LEU A 189 9.67 -11.58 -10.46
N ILE A 190 10.23 -10.87 -9.48
CA ILE A 190 9.91 -9.48 -9.20
C ILE A 190 11.22 -8.68 -9.01
N PRO A 191 11.84 -8.17 -10.09
CA PRO A 191 13.00 -7.29 -9.99
C PRO A 191 12.62 -5.92 -9.44
N ASP A 192 13.56 -5.24 -8.77
CA ASP A 192 13.42 -3.87 -8.25
C ASP A 192 13.23 -2.80 -9.33
N GLU A 193 13.67 -3.07 -10.56
CA GLU A 193 13.41 -2.23 -11.73
C GLU A 193 12.03 -2.45 -12.36
N MET A 194 11.24 -3.40 -11.83
CA MET A 194 9.89 -3.74 -12.31
C MET A 194 9.85 -4.29 -13.75
N PHE A 195 10.99 -4.46 -14.40
CA PHE A 195 11.12 -4.93 -15.78
C PHE A 195 11.62 -6.36 -15.85
N VAL A 196 10.87 -7.23 -16.52
CA VAL A 196 11.31 -8.56 -16.93
C VAL A 196 11.20 -8.62 -18.45
N ASN A 197 12.27 -9.07 -19.12
CA ASN A 197 12.25 -9.26 -20.56
C ASN A 197 11.15 -10.24 -20.99
N ARG A 198 10.69 -10.12 -22.24
CA ARG A 198 9.67 -11.01 -22.82
C ARG A 198 9.99 -12.50 -22.66
N VAL A 199 11.28 -12.84 -22.70
CA VAL A 199 11.83 -14.15 -22.38
C VAL A 199 12.84 -13.96 -21.27
N ILE A 200 12.80 -14.83 -20.25
CA ILE A 200 13.78 -14.80 -19.15
C ILE A 200 15.16 -15.12 -19.73
N ARG A 201 16.05 -14.13 -19.72
CA ARG A 201 17.43 -14.26 -20.19
C ARG A 201 18.32 -14.67 -19.03
N SER A 202 18.94 -15.83 -19.12
CA SER A 202 19.92 -16.35 -18.15
C SER A 202 20.93 -17.22 -18.87
N LYS A 203 22.18 -17.24 -18.43
CA LYS A 203 23.19 -18.17 -18.95
C LYS A 203 22.96 -19.61 -18.48
N TRP A 204 22.11 -19.78 -17.47
CA TRP A 204 21.83 -21.06 -16.84
C TRP A 204 20.46 -21.64 -17.21
N LEU A 205 19.58 -20.86 -17.84
CA LEU A 205 18.21 -21.27 -18.13
C LEU A 205 17.92 -21.29 -19.62
N GLU A 206 17.27 -22.34 -20.07
CA GLU A 206 16.70 -22.48 -21.41
C GLU A 206 15.19 -22.64 -21.29
N GLU A 207 14.42 -21.96 -22.14
CA GLU A 207 12.97 -22.15 -22.21
C GLU A 207 12.65 -23.56 -22.73
N ALA A 208 11.76 -24.27 -22.03
CA ALA A 208 11.28 -25.59 -22.37
C ALA A 208 9.79 -25.55 -22.76
N GLU A 209 9.20 -26.71 -23.05
CA GLU A 209 7.77 -26.77 -23.33
C GLU A 209 6.95 -26.30 -22.11
N PRO A 210 5.91 -25.47 -22.30
CA PRO A 210 5.12 -24.98 -21.19
C PRO A 210 4.28 -26.09 -20.55
N LEU A 211 3.84 -25.87 -19.31
CA LEU A 211 2.85 -26.75 -18.69
C LEU A 211 1.55 -26.78 -19.51
N GLN A 212 0.78 -27.87 -19.34
CA GLN A 212 -0.52 -28.01 -19.98
C GLN A 212 -1.40 -26.77 -19.73
N THR A 213 -2.01 -26.26 -20.80
CA THR A 213 -2.86 -25.07 -20.72
C THR A 213 -4.16 -25.42 -20.02
N GLN A 214 -4.46 -24.69 -18.95
CA GLN A 214 -5.76 -24.76 -18.31
C GLN A 214 -6.71 -23.75 -18.96
N TYR A 215 -7.96 -24.12 -19.18
CA TYR A 215 -8.96 -23.24 -19.78
C TYR A 215 -10.12 -23.00 -18.81
N ILE A 216 -10.35 -21.73 -18.45
CA ILE A 216 -11.43 -21.36 -17.52
C ILE A 216 -12.34 -20.33 -18.17
N ASN A 217 -13.65 -20.55 -18.08
CA ASN A 217 -14.64 -19.59 -18.54
C ASN A 217 -14.68 -18.38 -17.59
N ARG A 218 -14.38 -17.18 -18.11
CA ARG A 218 -14.50 -15.91 -17.39
C ARG A 218 -15.06 -14.82 -18.27
N ALA A 219 -16.02 -14.08 -17.72
CA ALA A 219 -16.62 -12.93 -18.39
C ALA A 219 -17.07 -13.26 -19.83
N GLY A 220 -17.72 -14.42 -20.00
CA GLY A 220 -18.24 -14.89 -21.29
C GLY A 220 -17.21 -15.50 -22.25
N VAL A 221 -15.94 -15.63 -21.87
CA VAL A 221 -14.87 -16.16 -22.73
C VAL A 221 -14.10 -17.28 -22.05
N LYS A 222 -13.78 -18.34 -22.79
CA LYS A 222 -12.88 -19.42 -22.35
C LYS A 222 -11.42 -18.92 -22.41
N ARG A 223 -10.84 -18.59 -21.26
CA ARG A 223 -9.51 -17.98 -21.15
C ARG A 223 -8.43 -19.07 -20.95
N PRO A 224 -7.31 -19.05 -21.68
CA PRO A 224 -6.18 -19.93 -21.45
C PRO A 224 -5.27 -19.39 -20.34
N PHE A 225 -4.87 -20.27 -19.42
CA PHE A 225 -3.88 -20.04 -18.38
C PHE A 225 -2.68 -20.95 -18.63
N LYS A 226 -1.52 -20.35 -18.90
CA LYS A 226 -0.29 -21.05 -19.29
C LYS A 226 0.85 -20.62 -18.39
N HIS A 227 1.69 -21.57 -18.00
CA HIS A 227 2.92 -21.30 -17.26
C HIS A 227 4.11 -21.82 -18.07
N ALA A 228 5.13 -20.97 -18.22
CA ALA A 228 6.36 -21.34 -18.89
C ALA A 228 7.20 -22.24 -17.99
N VAL A 229 7.94 -23.16 -18.60
CA VAL A 229 8.90 -24.02 -17.92
C VAL A 229 10.29 -23.69 -18.43
N TYR A 230 11.26 -23.63 -17.53
CA TYR A 230 12.65 -23.39 -17.86
C TYR A 230 13.51 -24.53 -17.35
N ARG A 231 14.42 -25.00 -18.21
CA ARG A 231 15.42 -26.02 -17.93
C ARG A 231 16.67 -25.38 -17.37
N LEU A 232 17.21 -25.94 -16.29
CA LEU A 232 18.52 -25.57 -15.77
C LEU A 232 19.64 -26.29 -16.53
N ASN A 233 20.48 -25.55 -17.23
CA ASN A 233 21.61 -26.09 -17.98
C ASN A 233 22.71 -26.67 -17.07
N LYS A 234 22.75 -26.23 -15.81
CA LYS A 234 23.67 -26.76 -14.80
C LYS A 234 23.07 -27.98 -14.12
N LYS A 235 23.79 -29.11 -14.16
CA LYS A 235 23.45 -30.27 -13.34
C LYS A 235 23.80 -30.03 -11.88
N ILE A 236 22.90 -30.38 -10.98
CA ILE A 236 23.10 -30.35 -9.53
C ILE A 236 22.97 -31.79 -9.03
N ASN A 237 24.03 -32.33 -8.41
CA ASN A 237 24.11 -33.73 -7.97
C ASN A 237 23.73 -34.73 -9.09
N GLY A 238 24.22 -34.49 -10.31
CA GLY A 238 23.93 -35.32 -11.48
C GLY A 238 22.54 -35.12 -12.11
N THR A 239 21.65 -34.35 -11.48
CA THR A 239 20.27 -34.13 -11.92
C THR A 239 20.12 -32.79 -12.65
N THR A 240 19.41 -32.80 -13.77
CA THR A 240 18.97 -31.57 -14.47
C THR A 240 17.59 -31.20 -13.95
N TYR A 241 17.47 -29.97 -13.42
CA TYR A 241 16.23 -29.47 -12.83
C TYR A 241 15.46 -28.57 -13.79
N TYR A 242 14.13 -28.55 -13.64
CA TYR A 242 13.21 -27.68 -14.35
C TYR A 242 12.46 -26.77 -13.37
N PHE A 243 11.93 -25.66 -13.86
CA PHE A 243 11.20 -24.68 -13.05
C PHE A 243 10.00 -24.15 -13.79
N ALA A 244 8.82 -24.18 -13.16
CA ALA A 244 7.68 -23.39 -13.60
C ALA A 244 7.90 -21.95 -13.13
N MET A 245 8.07 -21.00 -14.06
CA MET A 245 8.42 -19.63 -13.69
C MET A 245 7.91 -18.57 -14.67
N GLU A 246 7.62 -17.40 -14.14
CA GLU A 246 7.16 -16.24 -14.90
C GLU A 246 7.55 -14.93 -14.20
N GLY A 247 7.57 -13.81 -14.94
CA GLY A 247 7.68 -12.49 -14.34
C GLY A 247 6.32 -11.98 -13.85
N ALA A 248 6.31 -11.16 -12.80
CA ALA A 248 5.10 -10.49 -12.36
C ALA A 248 4.63 -9.48 -13.43
N THR A 249 3.73 -9.92 -14.32
CA THR A 249 3.20 -9.11 -15.43
C THR A 249 2.67 -7.72 -15.01
N PRO A 250 1.99 -7.55 -13.85
CA PRO A 250 1.55 -6.22 -13.42
C PRO A 250 2.71 -5.24 -13.21
N MET A 251 3.89 -5.71 -12.76
CA MET A 251 5.07 -4.86 -12.61
C MET A 251 5.59 -4.40 -13.96
N LEU A 252 5.63 -5.29 -14.96
CA LEU A 252 5.98 -4.91 -16.33
C LEU A 252 4.97 -3.90 -16.91
N THR A 253 3.67 -4.12 -16.68
CA THR A 253 2.64 -3.16 -17.10
C THR A 253 2.80 -1.80 -16.40
N PHE A 254 3.17 -1.78 -15.13
CA PHE A 254 3.47 -0.53 -14.42
C PHE A 254 4.72 0.16 -14.97
N PHE A 255 5.78 -0.59 -15.26
CA PHE A 255 6.98 -0.09 -15.93
C PHE A 255 6.64 0.53 -17.30
N ASP A 256 5.81 -0.12 -18.11
CA ASP A 256 5.37 0.47 -19.37
C ASP A 256 4.53 1.74 -19.14
N SER A 257 3.61 1.69 -18.17
CA SER A 257 2.72 2.80 -17.84
C SER A 257 3.48 4.05 -17.37
N MET A 258 4.55 3.87 -16.58
CA MET A 258 5.37 4.98 -16.10
C MET A 258 6.28 5.56 -17.21
N ASN A 259 6.60 4.78 -18.24
CA ASN A 259 7.46 5.20 -19.35
C ASN A 259 6.68 5.69 -20.58
N PHE A 260 5.36 5.66 -20.56
CA PHE A 260 4.51 6.08 -21.67
C PHE A 260 3.78 7.40 -21.40
N GLN A 261 3.90 8.37 -22.33
CA GLN A 261 3.46 9.75 -22.12
C GLN A 261 1.98 9.91 -21.74
N LEU A 262 1.09 9.03 -22.20
CA LEU A 262 -0.35 9.14 -21.92
C LEU A 262 -0.73 8.71 -20.50
N SER A 263 0.09 7.90 -19.85
CA SER A 263 -0.21 7.32 -18.52
C SER A 263 0.77 7.75 -17.44
N ALA A 264 1.97 8.18 -17.82
CA ALA A 264 3.02 8.55 -16.89
C ALA A 264 2.63 9.79 -16.09
N THR A 265 2.81 9.71 -14.77
CA THR A 265 2.75 10.86 -13.88
C THR A 265 4.06 10.99 -13.12
N TRP A 266 4.40 12.21 -12.71
CA TRP A 266 5.61 12.43 -11.93
C TRP A 266 5.56 11.69 -10.59
N GLN A 267 4.37 11.54 -9.98
CA GLN A 267 4.17 10.77 -8.75
C GLN A 267 4.49 9.29 -8.94
N MET A 268 4.10 8.69 -10.08
CA MET A 268 4.46 7.29 -10.37
C MET A 268 5.97 7.10 -10.44
N GLN A 269 6.69 8.06 -11.05
CA GLN A 269 8.14 8.03 -11.17
C GLN A 269 8.84 8.23 -9.82
N GLU A 270 8.38 9.21 -9.03
CA GLU A 270 8.93 9.49 -7.70
C GLU A 270 8.65 8.34 -6.72
N MET A 271 7.43 7.79 -6.72
CA MET A 271 6.98 6.77 -5.77
C MET A 271 7.22 5.33 -6.24
N LYS A 272 7.95 5.13 -7.34
CA LYS A 272 8.12 3.80 -7.97
C LYS A 272 8.60 2.72 -7.00
N ARG A 273 9.53 3.06 -6.10
CA ARG A 273 10.05 2.14 -5.09
C ARG A 273 9.00 1.78 -4.04
N GLU A 274 8.19 2.75 -3.60
CA GLU A 274 7.12 2.52 -2.65
C GLU A 274 6.03 1.62 -3.24
N ILE A 275 5.66 1.89 -4.50
CA ILE A 275 4.69 1.09 -5.25
C ILE A 275 5.19 -0.34 -5.42
N TRP A 276 6.45 -0.53 -5.81
CA TRP A 276 7.06 -1.85 -5.95
C TRP A 276 7.09 -2.64 -4.63
N LEU A 277 7.55 -2.02 -3.54
CA LEU A 277 7.59 -2.66 -2.22
C LEU A 277 6.18 -3.02 -1.74
N LYS A 278 5.22 -2.10 -1.91
CA LYS A 278 3.82 -2.32 -1.54
C LYS A 278 3.20 -3.46 -2.35
N PHE A 279 3.48 -3.54 -3.65
CA PHE A 279 3.01 -4.64 -4.51
C PHE A 279 3.54 -5.98 -4.02
N CYS A 280 4.85 -6.08 -3.78
CA CYS A 280 5.48 -7.30 -3.30
C CYS A 280 4.86 -7.76 -1.97
N LYS A 281 4.77 -6.84 -1.01
CA LYS A 281 4.20 -7.13 0.31
C LYS A 281 2.74 -7.56 0.22
N HIS A 282 1.91 -6.80 -0.50
CA HIS A 282 0.48 -7.08 -0.60
C HIS A 282 0.20 -8.40 -1.33
N LEU A 283 0.95 -8.70 -2.41
CA LEU A 283 0.84 -9.98 -3.10
C LEU A 283 1.27 -11.14 -2.19
N GLN A 284 2.35 -10.99 -1.44
CA GLN A 284 2.80 -12.00 -0.49
C GLN A 284 1.76 -12.24 0.61
N ASP A 285 1.14 -11.18 1.13
CA ASP A 285 0.07 -11.28 2.12
C ASP A 285 -1.14 -12.04 1.57
N LEU A 286 -1.56 -11.77 0.32
CA LEU A 286 -2.65 -12.50 -0.33
C LEU A 286 -2.34 -13.99 -0.49
N LEU A 287 -1.13 -14.32 -0.95
CA LEU A 287 -0.69 -15.70 -1.16
C LEU A 287 -0.59 -16.50 0.14
N ASN A 288 -0.15 -15.87 1.22
CA ASN A 288 -0.02 -16.52 2.54
C ASN A 288 -1.38 -16.75 3.21
N ASN A 289 -2.30 -15.79 3.04
CA ASN A 289 -3.60 -15.82 3.70
C ASN A 289 -4.64 -16.68 2.98
N TRP A 290 -4.50 -16.91 1.67
CA TRP A 290 -5.41 -17.78 0.92
C TRP A 290 -4.94 -19.25 0.95
N PRO A 291 -5.71 -20.18 1.56
CA PRO A 291 -5.26 -21.54 1.79
C PRO A 291 -4.88 -22.31 0.52
N GLU A 292 -5.67 -22.16 -0.55
CA GLU A 292 -5.51 -22.93 -1.80
C GLU A 292 -4.28 -22.53 -2.63
N THR A 293 -3.73 -21.33 -2.41
CA THR A 293 -2.53 -20.86 -3.12
C THR A 293 -1.30 -20.91 -2.22
N ARG A 294 -1.47 -21.30 -0.96
CA ARG A 294 -0.39 -21.38 0.01
C ARG A 294 0.55 -22.51 -0.42
N ARG A 295 1.83 -22.20 -0.61
CA ARG A 295 2.88 -23.10 -1.15
C ARG A 295 2.79 -23.40 -2.65
N GLU A 296 1.77 -22.91 -3.36
CA GLU A 296 1.69 -23.02 -4.83
C GLU A 296 2.54 -21.96 -5.54
N VAL A 297 2.94 -20.91 -4.83
CA VAL A 297 3.74 -19.80 -5.36
C VAL A 297 4.90 -19.47 -4.44
N GLN A 298 6.05 -19.18 -5.03
CA GLN A 298 7.15 -18.52 -4.35
C GLN A 298 7.55 -17.25 -5.09
N LEU A 299 7.57 -16.12 -4.38
CA LEU A 299 8.06 -14.86 -4.92
C LEU A 299 9.60 -14.84 -4.88
N ILE A 300 10.21 -14.41 -5.98
CA ILE A 300 11.65 -14.15 -6.09
C ILE A 300 11.81 -12.65 -6.29
N ILE A 301 12.02 -11.96 -5.18
CA ILE A 301 12.25 -10.51 -5.14
C ILE A 301 13.76 -10.29 -5.14
N TYR A 302 14.29 -9.57 -6.13
CA TYR A 302 15.74 -9.40 -6.31
C TYR A 302 16.08 -8.04 -6.91
N ASN A 303 17.34 -7.62 -6.76
CA ASN A 303 17.85 -6.44 -7.45
C ASN A 303 18.30 -6.83 -8.86
N SER A 304 17.86 -6.09 -9.88
CA SER A 304 18.26 -6.32 -11.28
C SER A 304 19.77 -6.24 -11.48
N HIS A 305 20.47 -5.49 -10.62
CA HIS A 305 21.90 -5.28 -10.68
C HIS A 305 22.62 -5.77 -9.41
N LYS A 306 23.79 -6.38 -9.61
CA LYS A 306 24.75 -6.71 -8.56
C LYS A 306 25.45 -5.42 -8.06
N PRO A 307 26.12 -5.43 -6.89
CA PRO A 307 26.84 -4.26 -6.38
C PRO A 307 27.92 -3.71 -7.31
N ASN A 308 28.44 -4.54 -8.23
CA ASN A 308 29.40 -4.16 -9.26
C ASN A 308 28.76 -3.54 -10.52
N GLY A 309 27.43 -3.40 -10.57
CA GLY A 309 26.68 -2.84 -11.69
C GLY A 309 26.27 -3.85 -12.78
N GLU A 310 26.77 -5.09 -12.72
CA GLU A 310 26.40 -6.12 -13.69
C GLU A 310 24.96 -6.61 -13.50
N LEU A 311 24.32 -7.04 -14.59
CA LEU A 311 22.99 -7.65 -14.51
C LEU A 311 23.03 -8.92 -13.66
N HIS A 312 22.07 -9.01 -12.73
CA HIS A 312 21.87 -10.17 -11.90
C HIS A 312 21.23 -11.30 -12.71
N ASP A 313 21.91 -12.45 -12.76
CA ASP A 313 21.41 -13.63 -13.44
C ASP A 313 20.51 -14.43 -12.49
N VAL A 314 19.21 -14.47 -12.80
CA VAL A 314 18.20 -15.18 -12.01
C VAL A 314 18.52 -16.67 -11.87
N GLY A 315 19.22 -17.27 -12.83
CA GLY A 315 19.64 -18.67 -12.73
C GLY A 315 20.56 -18.94 -11.54
N GLU A 316 21.39 -17.97 -11.13
CA GLU A 316 22.25 -18.09 -9.93
C GLU A 316 21.41 -18.17 -8.65
N GLU A 317 20.37 -17.34 -8.56
CA GLU A 317 19.40 -17.34 -7.45
C GLU A 317 18.62 -18.67 -7.38
N LEU A 318 18.21 -19.22 -8.53
CA LEU A 318 17.52 -20.51 -8.59
C LEU A 318 18.42 -21.66 -8.15
N ILE A 319 19.68 -21.67 -8.58
CA ILE A 319 20.66 -22.69 -8.17
C ILE A 319 20.82 -22.69 -6.64
N ALA A 320 20.97 -21.51 -6.04
CA ALA A 320 21.11 -21.37 -4.59
C ALA A 320 19.88 -21.91 -3.85
N ARG A 321 18.67 -21.62 -4.35
CA ARG A 321 17.41 -22.12 -3.77
C ARG A 321 17.26 -23.63 -3.87
N VAL A 322 17.59 -24.22 -5.01
CA VAL A 322 17.56 -25.69 -5.16
C VAL A 322 18.53 -26.36 -4.21
N LEU A 323 19.75 -25.86 -4.08
CA LEU A 323 20.73 -26.40 -3.12
C LEU A 323 20.19 -26.34 -1.69
N ALA A 324 19.64 -25.20 -1.28
CA ALA A 324 19.03 -25.04 0.05
C ALA A 324 17.81 -25.96 0.25
N HIS A 325 17.01 -26.18 -0.79
CA HIS A 325 15.87 -27.09 -0.75
C HIS A 325 16.31 -28.54 -0.55
N ILE A 326 17.31 -29.00 -1.32
CA ILE A 326 17.89 -30.34 -1.20
C ILE A 326 18.51 -30.56 0.19
N GLU A 327 19.19 -29.57 0.75
CA GLU A 327 19.75 -29.66 2.11
C GLU A 327 18.66 -29.82 3.18
N LYS A 328 17.55 -29.11 3.00
CA LYS A 328 16.39 -29.19 3.91
C LYS A 328 15.66 -30.54 3.81
N GLU A 329 15.60 -31.14 2.63
CA GLU A 329 15.06 -32.50 2.44
C GLU A 329 15.94 -33.59 3.06
N LYS A 330 17.26 -33.36 3.20
CA LYS A 330 18.17 -34.32 3.84
C LYS A 330 18.17 -34.27 5.37
N THR A 331 17.67 -33.18 5.95
CA THR A 331 17.66 -32.95 7.40
C THR A 331 16.32 -33.28 8.07
N ASN A 332 15.28 -33.52 7.28
CA ASN A 332 14.02 -34.13 7.72
C ASN A 332 14.00 -35.60 7.34
#